data_AF-A0A7U9KZ62-F1
#
_entry.id   AF-A0A7U9KZ62-F1
#
_cell.length_a   1.000
_cell.length_b   1.000
_cell.length_c   1.000
_cell.angle_alpha   90.00
_cell.angle_beta   90.00
_cell.angle_gamma   90.00
#
_symmetry.space_group_name_H-M   'P 1'
#
loop_
_entity.id
_entity.type
_entity.pdbx_description
1 polymer ?
#
loop_
_entity_poly.entity_id
_entity_poly.type
_entity_poly.pdbx_seq_one_letter_code
_entity_poly.pdbx_strand_id
1 'polypeptide(L)'
;MAAEPVIVEAVRTPIGKRGGALANLHPAYLLGETYRELLDRTGIQPDCVEQIVGGTVTHAGEQSMNPARTAWLTMGLPYETAATTVDCQCGSSQQANHMVANMVAGGVIDIGIGCGVEAMSRVPLGSGSKHGPGKPWPDEWNVDLPNQFEAAERIARNRGLTREDVDALGLRSQERAAAAWAEERFKRETFAVQVPTTEDEQAAGQGMWRLVDRDEGLRDTSMEALGGLKPVMPTAVHTAGNCAQISDGASAVMWASKRMARALKLKPRARIVAQALVGADPHYHLDGPIDATRAVLGRAGMSLKDIDLVEINEAFASVVLSWARVFDQDLEKVNVNGGAIALGHPVGATGARLITTALHELERTGKEFALVTMCAGGGWRRGRSFSGCEERRTRGVVSGPCHTRLMTESGVEAGVGSGARGVWPPPVPPGNYAPLWADEGGARQRPPLVGDEREILTSYLEWHRATFELKCSGVPAERLSERTVPPSSMSLHGLMRHLAGVERWWFHLQFAGERTPMLHYSDEDPDQDFDDLAGDPEEALAVWREQCEHSRRIVAGAPSLDATGIHAASGDPVSLRRIMVDLIAEYARHNGHADLLRERMDGATGR
;
A
#
# COMPACT_ATOMS: atom_id res chain seq x y z
N MET A 1 11.56 -23.14 -7.58
CA MET A 1 10.12 -23.52 -7.62
C MET A 1 9.34 -22.33 -7.11
N ALA A 2 8.19 -22.01 -7.70
CA ALA A 2 7.31 -20.97 -7.15
C ALA A 2 6.88 -21.35 -5.72
N ALA A 3 6.82 -20.37 -4.82
CA ALA A 3 6.36 -20.64 -3.46
C ALA A 3 4.83 -20.75 -3.43
N GLU A 4 4.28 -21.52 -2.49
CA GLU A 4 2.84 -21.61 -2.29
C GLU A 4 2.42 -20.54 -1.26
N PRO A 5 1.68 -19.49 -1.66
CA PRO A 5 1.18 -18.48 -0.74
C PRO A 5 0.02 -19.03 0.09
N VAL A 6 0.06 -18.82 1.40
CA VAL A 6 -0.97 -19.24 2.34
C VAL A 6 -1.34 -18.09 3.29
N ILE A 7 -2.64 -17.98 3.62
CA ILE A 7 -3.10 -17.15 4.73
C ILE A 7 -2.70 -17.85 6.03
N VAL A 8 -2.11 -17.10 6.95
CA VAL A 8 -1.78 -17.58 8.31
C VAL A 8 -2.66 -16.95 9.38
N GLU A 9 -3.13 -15.71 9.19
CA GLU A 9 -4.11 -15.05 10.06
C GLU A 9 -4.89 -13.97 9.29
N ALA A 10 -6.09 -13.63 9.73
CA ALA A 10 -6.95 -12.63 9.09
C ALA A 10 -7.87 -11.97 10.12
N VAL A 11 -7.91 -10.64 10.16
CA VAL A 11 -8.68 -9.89 11.16
C VAL A 11 -9.38 -8.69 10.53
N ARG A 12 -10.41 -8.19 11.23
CA ARG A 12 -11.09 -6.95 10.91
C ARG A 12 -11.41 -6.18 12.19
N THR A 13 -11.47 -4.85 12.08
CA THR A 13 -12.17 -4.08 13.09
C THR A 13 -13.66 -4.42 13.05
N PRO A 14 -14.41 -4.10 14.11
CA PRO A 14 -15.83 -3.84 13.96
C PRO A 14 -16.05 -2.74 12.91
N ILE A 15 -17.23 -2.70 12.30
CA ILE A 15 -17.59 -1.70 11.30
C ILE A 15 -18.51 -0.66 11.94
N GLY A 16 -18.02 0.58 12.01
CA GLY A 16 -18.78 1.72 12.50
C GLY A 16 -19.72 2.27 11.42
N LYS A 17 -20.85 2.83 11.83
CA LYS A 17 -21.72 3.60 10.92
C LYS A 17 -21.16 5.01 10.74
N ARG A 18 -21.58 5.71 9.68
CA ARG A 18 -21.22 7.13 9.49
C ARG A 18 -21.58 7.98 10.71
N GLY A 19 -20.59 8.67 11.29
CA GLY A 19 -20.73 9.47 12.50
C GLY A 19 -20.95 8.64 13.78
N GLY A 20 -20.64 7.34 13.73
CA GLY A 20 -20.83 6.40 14.83
C GLY A 20 -19.57 6.16 15.66
N ALA A 21 -19.50 4.98 16.25
CA ALA A 21 -18.55 4.58 17.27
C ALA A 21 -17.08 4.69 16.87
N LEU A 22 -16.74 4.66 15.58
CA LEU A 22 -15.37 4.77 15.06
C LEU A 22 -15.02 6.15 14.46
N ALA A 23 -15.97 7.08 14.34
CA ALA A 23 -15.78 8.33 13.59
C ALA A 23 -14.68 9.26 14.16
N ASN A 24 -14.35 9.12 15.45
CA ASN A 24 -13.29 9.88 16.13
C ASN A 24 -11.89 9.29 15.92
N LEU A 25 -11.77 8.07 15.39
CA LEU A 25 -10.49 7.41 15.21
C LEU A 25 -9.87 7.78 13.86
N HIS A 26 -8.68 8.35 13.87
CA HIS A 26 -7.93 8.64 12.64
C HIS A 26 -7.59 7.33 11.90
N PRO A 27 -7.72 7.26 10.55
CA PRO A 27 -7.58 6.02 9.78
C PRO A 27 -6.23 5.30 9.97
N ALA A 28 -5.16 6.04 10.28
CA ALA A 28 -3.87 5.45 10.62
C ALA A 28 -3.90 4.59 11.91
N TYR A 29 -4.65 5.00 12.94
CA TYR A 29 -4.88 4.15 14.12
C TYR A 29 -5.86 3.02 13.78
N LEU A 30 -6.95 3.32 13.09
CA LEU A 30 -7.96 2.32 12.71
C LEU A 30 -7.37 1.13 11.92
N LEU A 31 -6.47 1.39 10.98
CA LEU A 31 -5.71 0.35 10.28
C LEU A 31 -4.59 -0.23 11.15
N GLY A 32 -3.88 0.62 11.91
CA GLY A 32 -2.78 0.22 12.77
C GLY A 32 -3.15 -0.82 13.82
N GLU A 33 -4.31 -0.70 14.46
CA GLU A 33 -4.80 -1.71 15.42
C GLU A 33 -4.97 -3.09 14.76
N THR A 34 -5.31 -3.16 13.46
CA THR A 34 -5.37 -4.46 12.75
C THR A 34 -3.98 -5.09 12.57
N TYR A 35 -2.91 -4.29 12.46
CA TYR A 35 -1.55 -4.80 12.41
C TYR A 35 -1.12 -5.35 13.77
N ARG A 36 -1.43 -4.65 14.87
CA ARG A 36 -1.18 -5.16 16.23
C ARG A 36 -1.89 -6.49 16.45
N GLU A 37 -3.20 -6.55 16.18
CA GLU A 37 -3.98 -7.78 16.36
C GLU A 37 -3.43 -8.95 15.52
N LEU A 38 -3.01 -8.71 14.27
CA LEU A 38 -2.34 -9.74 13.45
C LEU A 38 -1.05 -10.24 14.09
N LEU A 39 -0.19 -9.33 14.57
CA LEU A 39 1.09 -9.66 15.20
C LEU A 39 0.88 -10.40 16.52
N ASP A 40 -0.04 -9.95 17.37
CA ASP A 40 -0.35 -10.56 18.66
C ASP A 40 -0.93 -11.98 18.51
N ARG A 41 -1.81 -12.20 17.52
CA ARG A 41 -2.38 -13.54 17.24
C ARG A 41 -1.38 -14.53 16.65
N THR A 42 -0.42 -14.04 15.85
CA THR A 42 0.56 -14.89 15.18
C THR A 42 1.84 -15.09 15.99
N GLY A 43 2.15 -14.18 16.89
CA GLY A 43 3.36 -14.19 17.71
C GLY A 43 4.66 -13.98 16.93
N ILE A 44 4.60 -13.56 15.66
CA ILE A 44 5.81 -13.27 14.88
C ILE A 44 6.40 -11.92 15.29
N GLN A 45 7.71 -11.77 15.11
CA GLN A 45 8.34 -10.47 15.26
C GLN A 45 7.94 -9.55 14.09
N PRO A 46 7.70 -8.24 14.31
CA PRO A 46 7.21 -7.35 13.25
C PRO A 46 8.22 -7.15 12.10
N ASP A 47 9.51 -7.28 12.37
CA ASP A 47 10.61 -7.22 11.40
C ASP A 47 10.57 -8.37 10.36
N CYS A 48 9.85 -9.45 10.67
CA CYS A 48 9.62 -10.55 9.74
C CYS A 48 8.62 -10.18 8.63
N VAL A 49 7.87 -9.08 8.76
CA VAL A 49 6.96 -8.59 7.70
C VAL A 49 7.76 -7.75 6.71
N GLU A 50 7.96 -8.27 5.50
CA GLU A 50 8.78 -7.61 4.49
C GLU A 50 8.00 -6.51 3.75
N GLN A 51 6.76 -6.81 3.33
CA GLN A 51 5.93 -5.87 2.58
C GLN A 51 4.44 -5.88 2.96
N ILE A 52 3.83 -4.71 2.89
CA ILE A 52 2.40 -4.48 3.08
C ILE A 52 1.80 -3.91 1.81
N VAL A 53 0.65 -4.42 1.38
CA VAL A 53 -0.19 -3.75 0.39
C VAL A 53 -1.53 -3.45 1.05
N GLY A 54 -1.95 -2.18 1.00
CA GLY A 54 -3.21 -1.72 1.60
C GLY A 54 -4.18 -1.14 0.58
N GLY A 55 -5.46 -1.47 0.73
CA GLY A 55 -6.53 -0.88 -0.05
C GLY A 55 -7.10 0.39 0.59
N THR A 56 -7.21 1.45 -0.19
CA THR A 56 -7.94 2.69 0.15
C THR A 56 -8.56 3.24 -1.12
N VAL A 57 -9.72 3.90 -1.02
CA VAL A 57 -10.37 4.54 -2.19
C VAL A 57 -10.21 6.05 -2.12
N THR A 58 -10.56 6.68 -1.00
CA THR A 58 -10.58 8.14 -0.92
C THR A 58 -9.22 8.69 -0.48
N HIS A 59 -8.27 8.76 -1.42
CA HIS A 59 -6.93 9.34 -1.24
C HIS A 59 -6.98 10.87 -1.03
N ALA A 60 -7.40 11.30 0.17
CA ALA A 60 -7.45 12.71 0.56
C ALA A 60 -7.20 12.87 2.07
N GLY A 61 -6.53 13.96 2.46
CA GLY A 61 -6.26 14.30 3.87
C GLY A 61 -5.62 13.14 4.63
N GLU A 62 -6.27 12.70 5.70
CA GLU A 62 -5.86 11.60 6.59
C GLU A 62 -5.64 10.25 5.89
N GLN A 63 -6.19 10.07 4.68
CA GLN A 63 -6.05 8.86 3.86
C GLN A 63 -5.14 9.06 2.63
N SER A 64 -4.43 10.19 2.54
CA SER A 64 -3.45 10.45 1.49
C SER A 64 -2.07 9.88 1.86
N MET A 65 -1.07 10.08 0.97
CA MET A 65 0.35 9.81 1.25
C MET A 65 0.64 8.39 1.82
N ASN A 66 0.09 7.36 1.16
CA ASN A 66 0.30 5.95 1.49
C ASN A 66 -0.19 5.55 2.91
N PRO A 67 -1.51 5.55 3.16
CA PRO A 67 -2.09 5.23 4.49
C PRO A 67 -1.68 3.86 5.03
N ALA A 68 -1.36 2.87 4.18
CA ALA A 68 -0.83 1.58 4.62
C ALA A 68 0.50 1.73 5.40
N ARG A 69 1.42 2.58 4.90
CA ARG A 69 2.70 2.92 5.55
C ARG A 69 2.48 3.80 6.78
N THR A 70 1.63 4.81 6.66
CA THR A 70 1.33 5.75 7.76
C THR A 70 0.78 5.01 8.96
N ALA A 71 -0.16 4.07 8.77
CA ALA A 71 -0.68 3.22 9.83
C ALA A 71 0.40 2.37 10.52
N TRP A 72 1.30 1.75 9.75
CA TRP A 72 2.37 0.90 10.30
C TRP A 72 3.33 1.70 11.19
N LEU A 73 3.80 2.86 10.69
CA LEU A 73 4.65 3.76 11.47
C LEU A 73 3.93 4.39 12.67
N THR A 74 2.62 4.68 12.56
CA THR A 74 1.81 5.21 13.68
C THR A 74 1.74 4.21 14.85
N MET A 75 1.86 2.91 14.57
CA MET A 75 1.92 1.88 15.63
C MET A 75 3.30 1.74 16.28
N GLY A 76 4.33 2.46 15.82
CA GLY A 76 5.70 2.29 16.28
C GLY A 76 6.38 1.01 15.78
N LEU A 77 5.89 0.43 14.68
CA LEU A 77 6.43 -0.79 14.09
C LEU A 77 7.67 -0.50 13.21
N PRO A 78 8.55 -1.50 12.94
CA PRO A 78 9.85 -1.30 12.29
C PRO A 78 9.78 -0.53 10.96
N TYR A 79 10.72 0.38 10.74
CA TYR A 79 10.69 1.25 9.56
C TYR A 79 11.13 0.52 8.28
N GLU A 80 11.74 -0.66 8.41
CA GLU A 80 12.24 -1.49 7.32
C GLU A 80 11.11 -2.10 6.47
N THR A 81 9.96 -2.44 7.08
CA THR A 81 8.80 -3.02 6.40
C THR A 81 8.22 -2.07 5.36
N ALA A 82 8.45 -2.35 4.07
CA ALA A 82 7.94 -1.50 3.00
C ALA A 82 6.41 -1.62 2.89
N ALA A 83 5.74 -0.57 2.44
CA ALA A 83 4.30 -0.56 2.31
C ALA A 83 3.85 0.22 1.08
N THR A 84 2.84 -0.28 0.38
CA THR A 84 2.21 0.34 -0.79
C THR A 84 0.71 0.45 -0.56
N THR A 85 0.09 1.57 -0.94
CA THR A 85 -1.38 1.68 -0.99
C THR A 85 -1.85 1.63 -2.43
N VAL A 86 -2.92 0.89 -2.70
CA VAL A 86 -3.51 0.73 -4.03
C VAL A 86 -4.97 1.17 -4.06
N ASP A 87 -5.36 1.83 -5.15
CA ASP A 87 -6.75 2.13 -5.49
C ASP A 87 -7.18 1.30 -6.70
N CYS A 88 -8.20 0.49 -6.51
CA CYS A 88 -8.98 -0.13 -7.56
C CYS A 88 -10.47 -0.10 -7.14
N GLN A 89 -10.88 1.04 -6.61
CA GLN A 89 -12.16 1.38 -6.00
C GLN A 89 -12.57 0.34 -4.94
N CYS A 90 -13.84 -0.11 -4.88
CA CYS A 90 -14.27 -1.06 -3.83
C CYS A 90 -13.42 -2.35 -3.78
N GLY A 91 -12.76 -2.72 -4.89
CA GLY A 91 -11.84 -3.86 -4.98
C GLY A 91 -10.49 -3.71 -4.27
N SER A 92 -10.12 -2.51 -3.79
CA SER A 92 -8.74 -2.17 -3.40
C SER A 92 -8.07 -3.17 -2.46
N SER A 93 -8.70 -3.55 -1.35
CA SER A 93 -8.08 -4.48 -0.38
C SER A 93 -8.13 -5.95 -0.80
N GLN A 94 -9.02 -6.32 -1.71
CA GLN A 94 -9.00 -7.64 -2.32
C GLN A 94 -7.83 -7.74 -3.31
N GLN A 95 -7.62 -6.70 -4.12
CA GLN A 95 -6.47 -6.60 -4.99
C GLN A 95 -5.15 -6.48 -4.22
N ALA A 96 -5.15 -5.84 -3.05
CA ALA A 96 -4.00 -5.84 -2.16
C ALA A 96 -3.61 -7.27 -1.73
N ASN A 97 -4.60 -8.09 -1.36
CA ASN A 97 -4.41 -9.51 -1.06
C ASN A 97 -3.89 -10.31 -2.27
N HIS A 98 -4.41 -10.04 -3.48
CA HIS A 98 -3.90 -10.63 -4.72
C HIS A 98 -2.43 -10.30 -4.94
N MET A 99 -2.03 -9.03 -4.79
CA MET A 99 -0.66 -8.57 -4.96
C MET A 99 0.29 -9.21 -3.96
N VAL A 100 -0.06 -9.27 -2.66
CA VAL A 100 0.78 -9.93 -1.64
C VAL A 100 0.93 -11.43 -1.94
N ALA A 101 -0.14 -12.13 -2.27
CA ALA A 101 -0.07 -13.55 -2.65
C ALA A 101 0.81 -13.77 -3.90
N ASN A 102 0.80 -12.85 -4.86
CA ASN A 102 1.65 -12.91 -6.06
C ASN A 102 3.13 -12.61 -5.75
N MET A 103 3.42 -11.66 -4.86
CA MET A 103 4.79 -11.39 -4.40
C MET A 103 5.38 -12.60 -3.68
N VAL A 104 4.60 -13.25 -2.80
CA VAL A 104 4.99 -14.52 -2.17
C VAL A 104 5.20 -15.61 -3.21
N ALA A 105 4.26 -15.81 -4.15
CA ALA A 105 4.38 -16.85 -5.18
C ALA A 105 5.61 -16.66 -6.10
N GLY A 106 5.93 -15.40 -6.43
CA GLY A 106 7.11 -15.01 -7.18
C GLY A 106 8.43 -15.09 -6.41
N GLY A 107 8.39 -15.30 -5.09
CA GLY A 107 9.58 -15.33 -4.22
C GLY A 107 10.20 -13.95 -3.97
N VAL A 108 9.40 -12.88 -4.10
CA VAL A 108 9.80 -11.49 -3.79
C VAL A 108 9.81 -11.23 -2.29
N ILE A 109 8.91 -11.89 -1.55
CA ILE A 109 8.82 -11.89 -0.09
C ILE A 109 8.45 -13.30 0.42
N ASP A 110 8.83 -13.61 1.65
CA ASP A 110 8.34 -14.76 2.41
C ASP A 110 7.11 -14.42 3.27
N ILE A 111 6.95 -13.18 3.76
CA ILE A 111 5.80 -12.72 4.57
C ILE A 111 5.35 -11.32 4.13
N GLY A 112 4.03 -11.14 4.04
CA GLY A 112 3.44 -9.82 3.84
C GLY A 112 1.99 -9.70 4.30
N ILE A 113 1.48 -8.47 4.34
CA ILE A 113 0.11 -8.18 4.79
C ILE A 113 -0.70 -7.55 3.66
N GLY A 114 -1.84 -8.17 3.32
CA GLY A 114 -2.86 -7.61 2.43
C GLY A 114 -3.98 -7.00 3.27
N CYS A 115 -4.09 -5.67 3.31
CA CYS A 115 -5.03 -4.96 4.19
C CYS A 115 -5.89 -3.93 3.45
N GLY A 116 -6.71 -3.19 4.19
CA GLY A 116 -7.30 -1.94 3.74
C GLY A 116 -8.07 -1.21 4.82
N VAL A 117 -8.33 0.07 4.56
CA VAL A 117 -9.00 1.00 5.47
C VAL A 117 -9.90 1.94 4.68
N GLU A 118 -11.04 2.30 5.27
CA GLU A 118 -11.75 3.52 4.89
C GLU A 118 -12.42 4.11 6.15
N ALA A 119 -12.24 5.41 6.38
CA ALA A 119 -12.88 6.19 7.42
C ALA A 119 -13.83 7.23 6.78
N MET A 120 -14.92 6.75 6.19
CA MET A 120 -15.86 7.56 5.39
C MET A 120 -16.57 8.68 6.18
N SER A 121 -16.58 8.61 7.51
CA SER A 121 -17.02 9.71 8.39
C SER A 121 -16.06 10.90 8.34
N ARG A 122 -14.76 10.63 8.24
CA ARG A 122 -13.67 11.62 8.28
C ARG A 122 -13.26 12.07 6.88
N VAL A 123 -13.23 11.13 5.93
CA VAL A 123 -12.88 11.36 4.52
C VAL A 123 -14.03 10.85 3.62
N PRO A 124 -15.08 11.66 3.38
CA PRO A 124 -16.25 11.24 2.60
C PRO A 124 -15.92 10.93 1.13
N LEU A 125 -16.68 10.01 0.51
CA LEU A 125 -16.48 9.61 -0.88
C LEU A 125 -16.38 10.77 -1.86
N GLY A 126 -15.35 10.69 -2.70
CA GLY A 126 -15.05 11.68 -3.73
C GLY A 126 -14.36 12.95 -3.21
N SER A 127 -13.95 13.02 -1.93
CA SER A 127 -13.22 14.18 -1.38
C SER A 127 -11.98 14.54 -2.22
N GLY A 128 -11.20 13.54 -2.66
CA GLY A 128 -10.01 13.74 -3.49
C GLY A 128 -10.28 14.40 -4.85
N SER A 129 -11.47 14.20 -5.44
CA SER A 129 -11.85 14.85 -6.71
C SER A 129 -12.63 16.15 -6.50
N LYS A 130 -13.48 16.24 -5.47
CA LYS A 130 -14.31 17.43 -5.19
C LYS A 130 -13.51 18.63 -4.70
N HIS A 131 -12.39 18.36 -4.02
CA HIS A 131 -11.50 19.38 -3.45
C HIS A 131 -10.07 19.30 -4.02
N GLY A 132 -9.86 18.45 -5.03
CA GLY A 132 -8.60 18.31 -5.75
C GLY A 132 -8.43 19.34 -6.89
N PRO A 133 -7.28 19.34 -7.56
CA PRO A 133 -6.94 20.33 -8.60
C PRO A 133 -7.69 20.15 -9.94
N GLY A 134 -8.60 19.17 -10.05
CA GLY A 134 -9.30 18.89 -11.29
C GLY A 134 -10.27 17.70 -11.21
N LYS A 135 -10.83 17.33 -12.35
CA LYS A 135 -11.66 16.11 -12.50
C LYS A 135 -10.75 14.91 -12.81
N PRO A 136 -11.13 13.67 -12.43
CA PRO A 136 -10.41 12.47 -12.86
C PRO A 136 -10.62 12.14 -14.36
N TRP A 137 -11.53 12.84 -15.03
CA TRP A 137 -11.86 12.67 -16.45
C TRP A 137 -11.49 13.92 -17.26
N PRO A 138 -10.97 13.78 -18.50
CA PRO A 138 -10.80 14.91 -19.42
C PRO A 138 -12.16 15.46 -19.88
N ASP A 139 -12.19 16.67 -20.43
CA ASP A 139 -13.45 17.32 -20.84
C ASP A 139 -14.09 16.65 -22.07
N GLU A 140 -13.33 15.90 -22.88
CA GLU A 140 -13.80 15.09 -24.01
C GLU A 140 -14.45 13.75 -23.57
N TRP A 141 -14.49 13.42 -22.27
CA TRP A 141 -14.97 12.14 -21.78
C TRP A 141 -16.44 11.86 -22.12
N ASN A 142 -16.66 10.89 -23.01
CA ASN A 142 -17.96 10.57 -23.60
C ASN A 142 -18.52 9.18 -23.22
N VAL A 143 -17.83 8.41 -22.38
CA VAL A 143 -18.29 7.08 -21.92
C VAL A 143 -19.58 7.21 -21.09
N ASP A 144 -20.58 6.37 -21.38
CA ASP A 144 -21.81 6.27 -20.58
C ASP A 144 -21.55 5.55 -19.24
N LEU A 145 -20.78 6.20 -18.37
CA LEU A 145 -20.62 5.79 -16.98
C LEU A 145 -21.65 6.54 -16.09
N PRO A 146 -22.57 5.82 -15.42
CA PRO A 146 -23.49 6.37 -14.41
C PRO A 146 -22.81 6.56 -13.04
N ASN A 147 -23.44 7.33 -12.12
CA ASN A 147 -23.08 7.17 -10.69
C ASN A 147 -23.55 5.82 -10.14
N GLN A 148 -23.11 5.46 -8.95
CA GLN A 148 -23.42 4.19 -8.32
C GLN A 148 -24.94 3.95 -8.09
N PHE A 149 -25.73 5.01 -7.88
CA PHE A 149 -27.19 4.87 -7.71
C PHE A 149 -27.89 4.68 -9.06
N GLU A 150 -27.50 5.48 -10.07
CA GLU A 150 -27.95 5.32 -11.47
C GLU A 150 -27.57 3.92 -12.02
N ALA A 151 -26.40 3.39 -11.65
CA ALA A 151 -25.95 2.04 -11.98
C ALA A 151 -26.88 0.97 -11.40
N ALA A 152 -27.15 1.03 -10.08
CA ALA A 152 -28.05 0.10 -9.40
C ALA A 152 -29.45 0.11 -10.02
N GLU A 153 -29.98 1.28 -10.39
CA GLU A 153 -31.27 1.40 -11.11
C GLU A 153 -31.23 0.94 -12.57
N ARG A 154 -30.08 0.98 -13.26
CA ARG A 154 -29.92 0.34 -14.58
C ARG A 154 -29.94 -1.17 -14.45
N ILE A 155 -29.20 -1.73 -13.48
CA ILE A 155 -29.16 -3.17 -13.20
C ILE A 155 -30.56 -3.68 -12.80
N ALA A 156 -31.25 -2.99 -11.89
CA ALA A 156 -32.60 -3.34 -11.47
C ALA A 156 -33.59 -3.39 -12.65
N ARG A 157 -33.60 -2.36 -13.50
CA ARG A 157 -34.45 -2.35 -14.70
C ARG A 157 -34.07 -3.42 -15.73
N ASN A 158 -32.78 -3.64 -15.95
CA ASN A 158 -32.26 -4.67 -16.87
C ASN A 158 -32.67 -6.09 -16.48
N ARG A 159 -32.73 -6.37 -15.18
CA ARG A 159 -33.08 -7.69 -14.65
C ARG A 159 -34.55 -7.83 -14.27
N GLY A 160 -35.36 -6.78 -14.37
CA GLY A 160 -36.74 -6.76 -13.88
C GLY A 160 -36.82 -7.01 -12.37
N LEU A 161 -36.01 -6.30 -11.58
CA LEU A 161 -36.07 -6.32 -10.13
C LEU A 161 -37.07 -5.28 -9.63
N THR A 162 -37.97 -5.73 -8.76
CA THR A 162 -38.98 -4.92 -8.10
C THR A 162 -38.45 -4.32 -6.80
N ARG A 163 -39.22 -3.37 -6.22
CA ARG A 163 -38.96 -2.86 -4.87
C ARG A 163 -39.01 -3.98 -3.82
N GLU A 164 -39.93 -4.93 -3.97
CA GLU A 164 -40.07 -6.08 -3.07
C GLU A 164 -38.85 -7.00 -3.14
N ASP A 165 -38.31 -7.29 -4.33
CA ASP A 165 -37.08 -8.09 -4.49
C ASP A 165 -35.90 -7.49 -3.71
N VAL A 166 -35.66 -6.17 -3.86
CA VAL A 166 -34.50 -5.50 -3.24
C VAL A 166 -34.68 -5.31 -1.72
N ASP A 167 -35.90 -5.06 -1.25
CA ASP A 167 -36.19 -4.96 0.19
C ASP A 167 -36.12 -6.34 0.86
N ALA A 168 -36.57 -7.41 0.20
CA ALA A 168 -36.46 -8.78 0.72
C ALA A 168 -35.00 -9.23 0.92
N LEU A 169 -34.09 -8.82 0.03
CA LEU A 169 -32.65 -9.04 0.25
C LEU A 169 -32.09 -8.17 1.39
N GLY A 170 -32.54 -6.91 1.50
CA GLY A 170 -32.14 -6.02 2.59
C GLY A 170 -32.55 -6.54 3.97
N LEU A 171 -33.77 -7.07 4.10
CA LEU A 171 -34.25 -7.76 5.30
C LEU A 171 -33.38 -8.99 5.62
N ARG A 172 -33.19 -9.87 4.63
CA ARG A 172 -32.39 -11.10 4.80
C ARG A 172 -30.95 -10.82 5.26
N SER A 173 -30.32 -9.77 4.74
CA SER A 173 -28.98 -9.36 5.15
C SER A 173 -28.94 -8.96 6.63
N GLN A 174 -29.93 -8.20 7.09
CA GLN A 174 -30.09 -7.80 8.50
C GLN A 174 -30.38 -9.00 9.41
N GLU A 175 -31.30 -9.89 9.03
CA GLU A 175 -31.62 -11.11 9.79
C GLU A 175 -30.40 -12.03 9.95
N ARG A 176 -29.64 -12.26 8.87
CA ARG A 176 -28.43 -13.10 8.91
C ARG A 176 -27.30 -12.47 9.70
N ALA A 177 -27.10 -11.15 9.59
CA ALA A 177 -26.12 -10.43 10.40
C ALA A 177 -26.48 -10.46 11.89
N ALA A 178 -27.75 -10.27 12.24
CA ALA A 178 -28.24 -10.38 13.60
C ALA A 178 -28.06 -11.78 14.18
N ALA A 179 -28.41 -12.83 13.42
CA ALA A 179 -28.17 -14.22 13.82
C ALA A 179 -26.66 -14.52 14.00
N ALA A 180 -25.81 -14.09 13.08
CA ALA A 180 -24.36 -14.27 13.17
C ALA A 180 -23.74 -13.56 14.38
N TRP A 181 -24.22 -12.37 14.74
CA TRP A 181 -23.79 -11.64 15.94
C TRP A 181 -24.36 -12.23 17.26
N ALA A 182 -25.56 -12.81 17.22
CA ALA A 182 -26.15 -13.51 18.37
C ALA A 182 -25.45 -14.84 18.66
N GLU A 183 -25.02 -15.56 17.62
CA GLU A 183 -24.24 -16.81 17.70
C GLU A 183 -22.71 -16.59 17.86
N GLU A 184 -22.26 -15.34 18.08
CA GLU A 184 -20.84 -14.95 18.16
C GLU A 184 -19.96 -15.39 16.97
N ARG A 185 -20.53 -15.62 15.76
CA ARG A 185 -19.77 -16.16 14.61
C ARG A 185 -18.56 -15.29 14.24
N PHE A 186 -18.72 -13.97 14.37
CA PHE A 186 -17.71 -12.95 14.10
C PHE A 186 -16.61 -12.81 15.16
N LYS A 187 -16.77 -13.38 16.35
CA LYS A 187 -15.83 -13.23 17.50
C LYS A 187 -14.41 -13.71 17.22
N ARG A 188 -14.22 -14.55 16.20
CA ARG A 188 -12.91 -15.01 15.73
C ARG A 188 -12.26 -14.07 14.72
N GLU A 189 -13.03 -13.24 14.01
CA GLU A 189 -12.49 -12.30 13.01
C GLU A 189 -12.42 -10.84 13.52
N THR A 190 -13.25 -10.47 14.49
CA THR A 190 -13.21 -9.17 15.15
C THR A 190 -12.31 -9.17 16.39
N PHE A 191 -12.05 -7.96 16.88
CA PHE A 191 -11.39 -7.66 18.15
C PHE A 191 -11.88 -6.29 18.66
N ALA A 192 -11.59 -5.95 19.92
CA ALA A 192 -12.05 -4.70 20.51
C ALA A 192 -11.08 -3.54 20.17
N VAL A 193 -11.59 -2.49 19.53
CA VAL A 193 -10.82 -1.29 19.14
C VAL A 193 -10.98 -0.20 20.19
N GLN A 194 -9.86 0.39 20.63
CA GLN A 194 -9.88 1.57 21.51
C GLN A 194 -10.14 2.84 20.69
N VAL A 195 -11.14 3.63 21.09
CA VAL A 195 -11.53 4.88 20.42
C VAL A 195 -11.53 6.03 21.43
N PRO A 196 -10.99 7.22 21.07
CA PRO A 196 -11.12 8.41 21.89
C PRO A 196 -12.58 8.81 22.10
N THR A 197 -12.97 9.02 23.35
CA THR A 197 -14.27 9.60 23.72
C THR A 197 -14.31 11.10 23.40
N THR A 198 -15.45 11.62 22.97
CA THR A 198 -15.66 13.08 22.76
C THR A 198 -15.54 13.86 24.06
N GLU A 199 -15.39 15.18 23.96
CA GLU A 199 -15.45 16.09 25.13
C GLU A 199 -16.79 15.95 25.89
N ASP A 200 -17.91 15.76 25.18
CA ASP A 200 -19.22 15.50 25.78
C ASP A 200 -19.29 14.15 26.51
N GLU A 201 -18.73 13.08 25.92
CA GLU A 201 -18.64 11.75 26.55
C GLU A 201 -17.78 11.81 27.83
N GLN A 202 -16.66 12.55 27.80
CA GLN A 202 -15.79 12.78 28.96
C GLN A 202 -16.48 13.64 30.05
N ALA A 203 -17.19 14.70 29.65
CA ALA A 203 -17.99 15.54 30.56
C ALA A 203 -19.15 14.75 31.21
N ALA A 204 -19.68 13.75 30.52
CA ALA A 204 -20.63 12.77 31.06
C ALA A 204 -19.99 11.70 31.96
N GLY A 205 -18.69 11.77 32.23
CA GLY A 205 -17.96 10.89 33.16
C GLY A 205 -17.37 9.63 32.54
N GLN A 206 -17.32 9.52 31.21
CA GLN A 206 -16.56 8.44 30.56
C GLN A 206 -15.04 8.72 30.67
N GLY A 207 -14.24 7.65 30.75
CA GLY A 207 -12.79 7.76 30.63
C GLY A 207 -12.36 8.14 29.21
N MET A 208 -11.11 8.57 29.04
CA MET A 208 -10.57 9.09 27.75
C MET A 208 -10.65 8.13 26.55
N TRP A 209 -10.91 6.84 26.80
CA TRP A 209 -11.03 5.79 25.80
C TRP A 209 -12.26 4.93 26.07
N ARG A 210 -12.95 4.52 25.00
CA ARG A 210 -13.96 3.46 25.05
C ARG A 210 -13.63 2.34 24.07
N LEU A 211 -14.08 1.14 24.37
CA LEU A 211 -13.93 -0.03 23.51
C LEU A 211 -15.12 -0.13 22.54
N VAL A 212 -14.83 -0.52 21.30
CA VAL A 212 -15.81 -0.86 20.27
C VAL A 212 -15.50 -2.28 19.81
N ASP A 213 -16.44 -3.21 19.99
CA ASP A 213 -16.27 -4.65 19.73
C ASP A 213 -17.34 -5.24 18.79
N ARG A 214 -18.35 -4.46 18.40
CA ARG A 214 -19.48 -4.88 17.53
C ARG A 214 -19.75 -3.95 16.36
N ASP A 215 -20.26 -4.52 15.27
CA ASP A 215 -20.68 -3.76 14.08
C ASP A 215 -21.95 -2.94 14.40
N GLU A 216 -21.97 -1.65 14.05
CA GLU A 216 -23.06 -0.73 14.39
C GLU A 216 -24.24 -0.73 13.40
N GLY A 217 -24.11 -1.39 12.25
CA GLY A 217 -25.08 -1.31 11.16
C GLY A 217 -26.34 -2.18 11.34
N LEU A 218 -26.37 -3.04 12.36
CA LEU A 218 -27.52 -3.89 12.68
C LEU A 218 -28.70 -3.05 13.18
N ARG A 219 -29.90 -3.37 12.71
CA ARG A 219 -31.16 -2.72 13.10
C ARG A 219 -32.35 -3.66 12.96
N ASP A 220 -33.34 -3.48 13.83
CA ASP A 220 -34.66 -4.10 13.66
C ASP A 220 -35.23 -3.69 12.30
N THR A 221 -35.50 -4.69 11.46
CA THR A 221 -35.86 -4.51 10.05
C THR A 221 -37.07 -5.38 9.74
N SER A 222 -38.02 -4.85 8.95
CA SER A 222 -39.19 -5.58 8.46
C SER A 222 -39.55 -5.10 7.05
N MET A 223 -40.29 -5.90 6.28
CA MET A 223 -40.76 -5.49 4.95
C MET A 223 -41.63 -4.22 4.99
N GLU A 224 -42.41 -4.02 6.07
CA GLU A 224 -43.20 -2.80 6.28
C GLU A 224 -42.29 -1.58 6.49
N ALA A 225 -41.30 -1.69 7.40
CA ALA A 225 -40.35 -0.63 7.67
C ALA A 225 -39.52 -0.26 6.44
N LEU A 226 -39.06 -1.27 5.69
CA LEU A 226 -38.34 -1.09 4.43
C LEU A 226 -39.22 -0.44 3.36
N GLY A 227 -40.47 -0.91 3.19
CA GLY A 227 -41.43 -0.33 2.25
C GLY A 227 -41.73 1.15 2.50
N GLY A 228 -41.75 1.56 3.78
CA GLY A 228 -41.90 2.97 4.19
C GLY A 228 -40.71 3.88 3.85
N LEU A 229 -39.55 3.34 3.47
CA LEU A 229 -38.36 4.14 3.15
C LEU A 229 -38.48 4.87 1.82
N LYS A 230 -37.99 6.12 1.81
CA LYS A 230 -37.90 6.96 0.62
C LYS A 230 -36.79 6.45 -0.32
N PRO A 231 -37.06 6.32 -1.62
CA PRO A 231 -36.04 6.03 -2.63
C PRO A 231 -34.90 7.05 -2.65
N VAL A 232 -33.69 6.59 -3.00
CA VAL A 232 -32.49 7.45 -3.12
C VAL A 232 -32.58 8.46 -4.27
N MET A 233 -33.41 8.18 -5.27
CA MET A 233 -33.68 9.04 -6.43
C MET A 233 -35.16 8.94 -6.83
N PRO A 234 -35.72 9.91 -7.57
CA PRO A 234 -37.06 9.78 -8.14
C PRO A 234 -37.18 8.49 -8.97
N THR A 235 -38.28 7.76 -8.78
CA THR A 235 -38.59 6.46 -9.43
C THR A 235 -37.61 5.30 -9.18
N ALA A 236 -36.67 5.43 -8.24
CA ALA A 236 -35.74 4.35 -7.89
C ALA A 236 -36.40 3.25 -7.04
N VAL A 237 -35.91 2.00 -7.16
CA VAL A 237 -36.24 0.92 -6.21
C VAL A 237 -35.33 0.94 -4.98
N HIS A 238 -34.11 1.49 -5.09
CA HIS A 238 -33.16 1.47 -3.99
C HIS A 238 -33.45 2.54 -2.92
N THR A 239 -33.20 2.17 -1.67
CA THR A 239 -33.39 2.98 -0.44
C THR A 239 -32.22 2.76 0.52
N ALA A 240 -32.12 3.54 1.60
CA ALA A 240 -31.21 3.21 2.72
C ALA A 240 -31.53 1.87 3.43
N GLY A 241 -32.60 1.18 3.02
CA GLY A 241 -32.96 -0.17 3.45
C GLY A 241 -32.18 -1.28 2.75
N ASN A 242 -31.79 -1.05 1.48
CA ASN A 242 -31.31 -2.08 0.55
C ASN A 242 -30.02 -1.66 -0.21
N CYS A 243 -29.37 -0.60 0.26
CA CYS A 243 -28.03 -0.17 -0.12
C CYS A 243 -27.03 -0.48 1.00
N ALA A 244 -25.76 -0.64 0.67
CA ALA A 244 -24.69 -0.65 1.66
C ALA A 244 -24.65 0.63 2.50
N GLN A 245 -24.28 0.50 3.77
CA GLN A 245 -24.12 1.63 4.67
C GLN A 245 -22.78 2.35 4.45
N ILE A 246 -22.78 3.68 4.59
CA ILE A 246 -21.54 4.47 4.70
C ILE A 246 -20.95 4.18 6.07
N SER A 247 -19.69 3.76 6.10
CA SER A 247 -19.09 3.12 7.27
C SER A 247 -17.61 3.42 7.43
N ASP A 248 -17.14 3.28 8.66
CA ASP A 248 -15.72 3.33 9.02
C ASP A 248 -15.25 1.91 9.37
N GLY A 249 -14.06 1.50 8.91
CA GLY A 249 -13.47 0.23 9.31
C GLY A 249 -12.16 -0.10 8.59
N ALA A 250 -11.43 -1.07 9.14
CA ALA A 250 -10.23 -1.64 8.56
C ALA A 250 -10.21 -3.17 8.65
N SER A 251 -9.41 -3.81 7.80
CA SER A 251 -9.12 -5.25 7.90
C SER A 251 -7.76 -5.59 7.30
N ALA A 252 -7.17 -6.68 7.78
CA ALA A 252 -5.84 -7.10 7.38
C ALA A 252 -5.72 -8.63 7.37
N VAL A 253 -4.98 -9.15 6.40
CA VAL A 253 -4.74 -10.58 6.18
C VAL A 253 -3.24 -10.79 6.07
N MET A 254 -2.69 -11.64 6.93
CA MET A 254 -1.28 -12.02 6.88
C MET A 254 -1.09 -13.22 5.95
N TRP A 255 -0.19 -13.04 4.98
CA TRP A 255 0.24 -14.06 4.04
C TRP A 255 1.67 -14.48 4.38
N ALA A 256 1.94 -15.77 4.21
CA ALA A 256 3.28 -16.32 4.26
C ALA A 256 3.51 -17.31 3.12
N SER A 257 4.78 -17.51 2.75
CA SER A 257 5.17 -18.68 1.99
C SER A 257 4.96 -19.92 2.86
N LYS A 258 4.45 -21.01 2.28
CA LYS A 258 4.23 -22.28 3.01
C LYS A 258 5.51 -22.85 3.64
N ARG A 259 6.70 -22.44 3.15
CA ARG A 259 7.99 -22.72 3.79
C ARG A 259 8.16 -21.88 5.06
N MET A 260 7.98 -20.57 4.97
CA MET A 260 8.15 -19.66 6.11
C MET A 260 7.11 -19.91 7.20
N ALA A 261 5.84 -20.16 6.83
CA ALA A 261 4.78 -20.55 7.76
C ALA A 261 5.20 -21.77 8.62
N ARG A 262 5.79 -22.79 7.98
CA ARG A 262 6.32 -23.97 8.71
C ARG A 262 7.51 -23.64 9.61
N ALA A 263 8.44 -22.79 9.14
CA ALA A 263 9.60 -22.38 9.91
C ALA A 263 9.22 -21.61 11.18
N LEU A 264 8.25 -20.69 11.08
CA LEU A 264 7.70 -19.91 12.19
C LEU A 264 6.58 -20.63 12.96
N LYS A 265 6.30 -21.90 12.64
CA LYS A 265 5.23 -22.73 13.26
C LYS A 265 3.81 -22.16 13.12
N LEU A 266 3.59 -21.25 12.18
CA LEU A 266 2.29 -20.72 11.81
C LEU A 266 1.47 -21.79 11.07
N LYS A 267 0.20 -21.90 11.42
CA LYS A 267 -0.74 -22.82 10.76
C LYS A 267 -1.23 -22.20 9.44
N PRO A 268 -1.02 -22.82 8.27
CA PRO A 268 -1.70 -22.40 7.04
C PRO A 268 -3.21 -22.61 7.18
N ARG A 269 -4.00 -21.56 6.94
CA ARG A 269 -5.46 -21.55 7.09
C ARG A 269 -6.20 -21.70 5.76
N ALA A 270 -5.74 -21.02 4.71
CA ALA A 270 -6.23 -21.17 3.33
C ALA A 270 -5.19 -20.75 2.28
N ARG A 271 -5.48 -21.02 1.00
CA ARG A 271 -4.74 -20.48 -0.15
C ARG A 271 -5.68 -19.96 -1.24
N ILE A 272 -5.17 -19.11 -2.13
CA ILE A 272 -5.87 -18.77 -3.38
C ILE A 272 -5.83 -19.98 -4.33
N VAL A 273 -6.93 -20.23 -5.04
CA VAL A 273 -7.00 -21.18 -6.16
C VAL A 273 -6.80 -20.46 -7.48
N ALA A 274 -7.62 -19.44 -7.71
CA ALA A 274 -7.47 -18.49 -8.79
C ALA A 274 -7.88 -17.11 -8.28
N GLN A 275 -7.34 -16.10 -8.94
CA GLN A 275 -7.66 -14.69 -8.73
C GLN A 275 -7.89 -14.01 -10.08
N ALA A 276 -8.69 -12.96 -10.11
CA ALA A 276 -8.85 -12.09 -11.27
C ALA A 276 -9.11 -10.63 -10.89
N LEU A 277 -8.69 -9.75 -11.79
CA LEU A 277 -9.09 -8.35 -11.87
C LEU A 277 -9.57 -8.11 -13.30
N VAL A 278 -10.83 -7.72 -13.51
CA VAL A 278 -11.42 -7.61 -14.86
C VAL A 278 -12.20 -6.32 -15.06
N GLY A 279 -12.14 -5.75 -16.26
CA GLY A 279 -13.07 -4.69 -16.66
C GLY A 279 -14.50 -5.23 -16.82
N ALA A 280 -15.49 -4.35 -16.62
CA ALA A 280 -16.91 -4.65 -16.77
C ALA A 280 -17.59 -3.62 -17.69
N ASP A 281 -18.84 -3.87 -18.12
CA ASP A 281 -19.61 -2.94 -18.95
C ASP A 281 -19.86 -1.60 -18.21
N PRO A 282 -19.31 -0.46 -18.70
CA PRO A 282 -19.49 0.84 -18.05
C PRO A 282 -20.96 1.30 -18.04
N HIS A 283 -21.80 0.83 -18.97
CA HIS A 283 -23.22 1.18 -18.97
C HIS A 283 -23.93 0.68 -17.71
N TYR A 284 -23.57 -0.51 -17.21
CA TYR A 284 -24.11 -1.05 -15.96
C TYR A 284 -23.25 -0.74 -14.74
N HIS A 285 -21.94 -0.49 -14.93
CA HIS A 285 -20.94 -0.06 -13.93
C HIS A 285 -20.68 -1.07 -12.81
N LEU A 286 -21.73 -1.56 -12.14
CA LEU A 286 -21.64 -2.42 -10.95
C LEU A 286 -22.03 -3.90 -11.21
N ASP A 287 -22.34 -4.30 -12.45
CA ASP A 287 -22.68 -5.71 -12.79
C ASP A 287 -21.42 -6.60 -12.97
N GLY A 288 -20.23 -6.03 -12.74
CA GLY A 288 -18.92 -6.68 -12.85
C GLY A 288 -18.68 -7.98 -12.07
N PRO A 289 -19.36 -8.30 -10.93
CA PRO A 289 -19.26 -9.62 -10.31
C PRO A 289 -19.53 -10.79 -11.25
N ILE A 290 -20.32 -10.58 -12.31
CA ILE A 290 -20.62 -11.61 -13.31
C ILE A 290 -19.39 -11.97 -14.14
N ASP A 291 -18.74 -10.97 -14.71
CA ASP A 291 -17.56 -11.14 -15.57
C ASP A 291 -16.32 -11.54 -14.79
N ALA A 292 -16.22 -11.04 -13.55
CA ALA A 292 -15.33 -11.59 -12.54
C ALA A 292 -15.62 -13.09 -12.37
N THR A 293 -16.77 -13.49 -11.83
CA THR A 293 -17.07 -14.90 -11.49
C THR A 293 -16.77 -15.88 -12.65
N ARG A 294 -17.02 -15.49 -13.90
CA ARG A 294 -16.65 -16.27 -15.10
C ARG A 294 -15.14 -16.46 -15.28
N ALA A 295 -14.33 -15.44 -14.98
CA ALA A 295 -12.88 -15.42 -15.09
C ALA A 295 -12.17 -16.38 -14.11
N VAL A 296 -12.39 -16.33 -12.78
CA VAL A 296 -11.76 -17.33 -11.88
C VAL A 296 -12.27 -18.72 -12.14
N LEU A 297 -13.57 -18.93 -12.34
CA LEU A 297 -14.09 -20.27 -12.59
C LEU A 297 -13.48 -20.86 -13.87
N GLY A 298 -13.30 -20.03 -14.89
CA GLY A 298 -12.51 -20.36 -16.08
C GLY A 298 -11.05 -20.71 -15.76
N ARG A 299 -10.34 -19.85 -15.02
CA ARG A 299 -8.91 -20.02 -14.66
C ARG A 299 -8.65 -21.23 -13.75
N ALA A 300 -9.57 -21.53 -12.83
CA ALA A 300 -9.49 -22.65 -11.90
C ALA A 300 -10.00 -23.98 -12.51
N GLY A 301 -10.69 -23.92 -13.64
CA GLY A 301 -11.36 -25.09 -14.21
C GLY A 301 -12.57 -25.57 -13.39
N MET A 302 -13.22 -24.67 -12.66
CA MET A 302 -14.29 -24.96 -11.70
C MET A 302 -15.66 -24.42 -12.17
N SER A 303 -16.71 -24.76 -11.42
CA SER A 303 -18.07 -24.22 -11.57
C SER A 303 -18.62 -23.77 -10.21
N LEU A 304 -19.72 -23.00 -10.19
CA LEU A 304 -20.38 -22.59 -8.94
C LEU A 304 -20.97 -23.76 -8.14
N LYS A 305 -21.10 -24.96 -8.75
CA LYS A 305 -21.51 -26.17 -8.01
C LYS A 305 -20.41 -26.67 -7.08
N ASP A 306 -19.16 -26.36 -7.41
CA ASP A 306 -17.95 -26.70 -6.64
C ASP A 306 -17.65 -25.66 -5.54
N ILE A 307 -18.50 -24.63 -5.41
CA ILE A 307 -18.38 -23.56 -4.41
C ILE A 307 -19.35 -23.81 -3.26
N ASP A 308 -18.82 -23.75 -2.04
CA ASP A 308 -19.53 -24.04 -0.79
C ASP A 308 -20.21 -22.81 -0.17
N LEU A 309 -19.60 -21.64 -0.37
CA LEU A 309 -19.97 -20.34 0.18
C LEU A 309 -19.62 -19.23 -0.81
N VAL A 310 -20.43 -18.18 -0.89
CA VAL A 310 -20.15 -16.98 -1.70
C VAL A 310 -20.26 -15.74 -0.82
N GLU A 311 -19.20 -14.95 -0.77
CA GLU A 311 -19.21 -13.59 -0.24
C GLU A 311 -19.21 -12.61 -1.42
N ILE A 312 -20.39 -12.04 -1.72
CA ILE A 312 -20.58 -11.01 -2.75
C ILE A 312 -20.92 -9.68 -2.08
N ASN A 313 -20.12 -8.64 -2.37
CA ASN A 313 -20.32 -7.34 -1.73
C ASN A 313 -21.71 -6.75 -2.05
N GLU A 314 -22.50 -6.47 -1.00
CA GLU A 314 -23.86 -5.93 -1.12
C GLU A 314 -23.87 -4.40 -1.28
N ALA A 315 -23.09 -3.85 -2.22
CA ALA A 315 -23.07 -2.42 -2.49
C ALA A 315 -24.50 -1.87 -2.73
N PHE A 316 -25.29 -2.63 -3.49
CA PHE A 316 -26.72 -2.47 -3.70
C PHE A 316 -27.36 -3.86 -3.85
N ALA A 317 -28.58 -4.03 -3.34
CA ALA A 317 -29.30 -5.30 -3.46
C ALA A 317 -29.42 -5.78 -4.92
N SER A 318 -29.59 -4.87 -5.90
CA SER A 318 -29.66 -5.25 -7.31
C SER A 318 -28.40 -5.92 -7.87
N VAL A 319 -27.21 -5.60 -7.35
CA VAL A 319 -25.94 -6.19 -7.82
C VAL A 319 -25.92 -7.68 -7.49
N VAL A 320 -26.26 -8.02 -6.24
CA VAL A 320 -26.34 -9.41 -5.75
C VAL A 320 -27.42 -10.19 -6.49
N LEU A 321 -28.62 -9.61 -6.65
CA LEU A 321 -29.73 -10.26 -7.32
C LEU A 321 -29.51 -10.43 -8.83
N SER A 322 -28.79 -9.51 -9.48
CA SER A 322 -28.38 -9.63 -10.89
C SER A 322 -27.41 -10.79 -11.08
N TRP A 323 -26.34 -10.83 -10.28
CA TRP A 323 -25.39 -11.94 -10.26
C TRP A 323 -26.08 -13.28 -10.00
N ALA A 324 -26.97 -13.34 -8.99
CA ALA A 324 -27.69 -14.56 -8.63
C ALA A 324 -28.63 -15.04 -9.75
N ARG A 325 -29.35 -14.13 -10.43
CA ARG A 325 -30.22 -14.45 -11.58
C ARG A 325 -29.42 -14.94 -12.79
N VAL A 326 -28.23 -14.41 -13.06
CA VAL A 326 -27.40 -14.81 -14.22
C VAL A 326 -26.75 -16.18 -14.04
N PHE A 327 -26.51 -16.60 -12.80
CA PHE A 327 -25.89 -17.88 -12.47
C PHE A 327 -26.84 -18.93 -11.86
N ASP A 328 -28.13 -18.62 -11.74
CA ASP A 328 -29.16 -19.47 -11.10
C ASP A 328 -28.70 -19.94 -9.71
N GLN A 329 -28.33 -18.99 -8.84
CA GLN A 329 -27.68 -19.27 -7.56
C GLN A 329 -28.63 -19.32 -6.38
N ASP A 330 -28.43 -20.35 -5.56
CA ASP A 330 -29.06 -20.51 -4.26
C ASP A 330 -28.51 -19.45 -3.28
N LEU A 331 -29.36 -18.50 -2.90
CA LEU A 331 -29.05 -17.45 -1.95
C LEU A 331 -28.80 -17.97 -0.52
N GLU A 332 -29.06 -19.24 -0.22
CA GLU A 332 -28.66 -19.88 1.04
C GLU A 332 -27.15 -20.18 1.12
N LYS A 333 -26.41 -20.10 0.00
CA LYS A 333 -24.94 -20.12 -0.01
C LYS A 333 -24.29 -18.73 0.00
N VAL A 334 -25.06 -17.66 -0.19
CA VAL A 334 -24.57 -16.32 -0.52
C VAL A 334 -24.72 -15.42 0.70
N ASN A 335 -23.63 -14.81 1.19
CA ASN A 335 -23.60 -13.91 2.35
C ASN A 335 -24.32 -14.51 3.56
N VAL A 336 -23.88 -15.71 3.98
CA VAL A 336 -24.59 -16.53 4.98
C VAL A 336 -24.59 -15.94 6.39
N ASN A 337 -23.67 -15.00 6.65
CA ASN A 337 -23.58 -14.22 7.89
C ASN A 337 -24.08 -12.78 7.71
N GLY A 338 -24.81 -12.48 6.62
CA GLY A 338 -25.19 -11.13 6.24
C GLY A 338 -24.06 -10.38 5.53
N GLY A 339 -24.37 -9.26 4.89
CA GLY A 339 -23.41 -8.51 4.07
C GLY A 339 -23.46 -7.01 4.29
N ALA A 340 -23.00 -6.24 3.30
CA ALA A 340 -22.77 -4.81 3.44
C ALA A 340 -24.03 -3.94 3.69
N ILE A 341 -25.25 -4.45 3.42
CA ILE A 341 -26.49 -3.75 3.79
C ILE A 341 -26.70 -3.72 5.31
N ALA A 342 -26.23 -4.76 6.02
CA ALA A 342 -26.32 -4.87 7.47
C ALA A 342 -25.02 -4.53 8.20
N LEU A 343 -23.88 -5.02 7.70
CA LEU A 343 -22.57 -4.85 8.32
C LEU A 343 -21.89 -3.53 7.92
N GLY A 344 -22.28 -2.93 6.80
CA GLY A 344 -21.65 -1.72 6.25
C GLY A 344 -20.52 -1.96 5.24
N HIS A 345 -20.10 -0.88 4.57
CA HIS A 345 -19.12 -0.91 3.47
C HIS A 345 -18.07 0.21 3.57
N PRO A 346 -17.09 0.09 4.47
CA PRO A 346 -15.86 0.88 4.39
C PRO A 346 -15.12 0.47 3.10
N VAL A 347 -15.23 1.29 2.05
CA VAL A 347 -14.98 0.83 0.66
C VAL A 347 -13.57 0.28 0.44
N GLY A 348 -12.53 0.95 0.92
CA GLY A 348 -11.14 0.48 0.85
C GLY A 348 -10.86 -0.79 1.64
N ALA A 349 -11.58 -1.04 2.74
CA ALA A 349 -11.37 -2.18 3.63
C ALA A 349 -12.19 -3.44 3.29
N THR A 350 -13.24 -3.32 2.48
CA THR A 350 -14.24 -4.40 2.38
C THR A 350 -13.73 -5.66 1.67
N GLY A 351 -12.75 -5.55 0.77
CA GLY A 351 -12.16 -6.70 0.08
C GLY A 351 -11.38 -7.64 0.97
N ALA A 352 -10.51 -7.10 1.83
CA ALA A 352 -9.88 -7.89 2.88
C ALA A 352 -10.93 -8.40 3.90
N ARG A 353 -11.96 -7.61 4.22
CA ARG A 353 -13.05 -8.02 5.12
C ARG A 353 -13.78 -9.28 4.63
N LEU A 354 -14.18 -9.32 3.35
CA LEU A 354 -14.88 -10.49 2.79
C LEU A 354 -13.97 -11.72 2.72
N ILE A 355 -12.67 -11.56 2.45
CA ILE A 355 -11.68 -12.65 2.55
C ILE A 355 -11.63 -13.18 3.99
N THR A 356 -11.56 -12.30 4.98
CA THR A 356 -11.58 -12.66 6.40
C THR A 356 -12.86 -13.41 6.77
N THR A 357 -14.04 -12.90 6.43
CA THR A 357 -15.33 -13.55 6.76
C THR A 357 -15.50 -14.90 6.06
N ALA A 358 -15.15 -14.99 4.77
CA ALA A 358 -15.19 -16.25 4.02
C ALA A 358 -14.28 -17.32 4.65
N LEU A 359 -13.06 -16.95 5.05
CA LEU A 359 -12.12 -17.85 5.72
C LEU A 359 -12.70 -18.40 7.03
N HIS A 360 -13.20 -17.50 7.89
CA HIS A 360 -13.71 -17.89 9.20
C HIS A 360 -14.97 -18.75 9.12
N GLU A 361 -15.82 -18.54 8.12
CA GLU A 361 -17.03 -19.32 7.91
C GLU A 361 -16.75 -20.70 7.28
N LEU A 362 -15.79 -20.80 6.34
CA LEU A 362 -15.28 -22.10 5.85
C LEU A 362 -14.75 -22.94 7.03
N GLU A 363 -13.90 -22.35 7.88
CA GLU A 363 -13.36 -23.01 9.08
C GLU A 363 -14.45 -23.40 10.08
N ARG A 364 -15.49 -22.57 10.25
CA ARG A 364 -16.61 -22.86 11.17
C ARG A 364 -17.48 -24.02 10.68
N THR A 365 -17.67 -24.12 9.37
CA THR A 365 -18.59 -25.09 8.74
C THR A 365 -17.90 -26.33 8.21
N GLY A 366 -16.57 -26.40 8.23
CA GLY A 366 -15.79 -27.53 7.74
C GLY A 366 -15.85 -27.69 6.21
N LYS A 367 -16.10 -26.59 5.48
CA LYS A 367 -16.23 -26.55 4.02
C LYS A 367 -14.91 -26.16 3.33
N GLU A 368 -14.73 -26.46 2.05
CA GLU A 368 -13.44 -26.31 1.35
C GLU A 368 -13.34 -25.04 0.48
N PHE A 369 -14.40 -24.64 -0.25
CA PHE A 369 -14.31 -23.63 -1.31
C PHE A 369 -15.20 -22.40 -1.13
N ALA A 370 -14.62 -21.20 -1.01
CA ALA A 370 -15.40 -19.95 -1.09
C ALA A 370 -15.03 -19.10 -2.30
N LEU A 371 -16.04 -18.44 -2.88
CA LEU A 371 -15.90 -17.36 -3.85
C LEU A 371 -16.08 -16.02 -3.14
N VAL A 372 -15.12 -15.11 -3.29
CA VAL A 372 -15.21 -13.71 -2.86
C VAL A 372 -15.22 -12.83 -4.09
N THR A 373 -16.33 -12.11 -4.33
CA THR A 373 -16.50 -11.29 -5.53
C THR A 373 -17.13 -9.94 -5.23
N MET A 374 -16.78 -8.91 -6.00
CA MET A 374 -17.40 -7.59 -5.85
C MET A 374 -17.36 -6.74 -7.11
N CYS A 375 -18.36 -5.86 -7.20
CA CYS A 375 -18.30 -4.69 -8.05
C CYS A 375 -17.29 -3.69 -7.48
N ALA A 376 -16.56 -3.01 -8.36
CA ALA A 376 -15.90 -1.75 -8.02
C ALA A 376 -16.32 -0.69 -9.04
N GLY A 377 -16.13 0.58 -8.68
CA GLY A 377 -16.39 1.67 -9.62
C GLY A 377 -15.33 1.75 -10.72
N GLY A 378 -15.71 2.24 -11.89
CA GLY A 378 -14.78 2.83 -12.88
C GLY A 378 -14.39 4.28 -12.52
N GLY A 379 -15.16 4.90 -11.63
CA GLY A 379 -14.99 6.28 -11.15
C GLY A 379 -16.34 6.96 -10.92
N TRP A 380 -16.34 8.20 -10.43
CA TRP A 380 -17.57 8.92 -10.05
C TRP A 380 -18.01 9.96 -11.10
N ARG A 381 -19.27 9.90 -11.56
CA ARG A 381 -19.85 10.82 -12.58
C ARG A 381 -21.34 11.09 -12.33
N ARG A 382 -21.83 12.30 -12.67
CA ARG A 382 -23.28 12.64 -12.71
C ARG A 382 -23.80 12.39 -14.14
N GLY A 383 -24.84 11.58 -14.33
CA GLY A 383 -25.03 10.83 -15.58
C GLY A 383 -25.73 11.53 -16.75
N ARG A 384 -25.62 10.85 -17.90
CA ARG A 384 -26.53 10.83 -19.08
C ARG A 384 -26.15 9.62 -19.96
N SER A 385 -27.14 8.97 -20.59
CA SER A 385 -27.08 7.55 -21.00
C SER A 385 -27.20 7.28 -22.50
N PHE A 386 -26.66 6.14 -23.02
CA PHE A 386 -27.11 5.36 -24.21
C PHE A 386 -26.42 3.97 -24.30
N SER A 387 -26.85 3.08 -25.21
CA SER A 387 -26.88 1.60 -25.00
C SER A 387 -26.25 0.66 -26.05
N GLY A 388 -25.60 -0.45 -25.61
CA GLY A 388 -25.88 -1.83 -26.09
C GLY A 388 -24.82 -2.65 -26.89
N CYS A 389 -24.57 -3.92 -26.48
CA CYS A 389 -24.65 -5.20 -27.26
C CYS A 389 -23.54 -6.29 -27.10
N GLU A 390 -23.87 -7.38 -26.36
CA GLU A 390 -23.56 -8.85 -26.46
C GLU A 390 -22.16 -9.51 -26.70
N GLU A 391 -22.13 -10.84 -26.45
CA GLU A 391 -21.06 -11.65 -25.81
C GLU A 391 -20.68 -12.95 -26.59
N ARG A 392 -19.52 -13.60 -26.31
CA ARG A 392 -19.30 -15.08 -26.48
C ARG A 392 -18.05 -15.68 -25.78
N ARG A 393 -18.02 -17.02 -25.56
CA ARG A 393 -17.21 -17.78 -24.56
C ARG A 393 -16.25 -18.86 -25.14
N THR A 394 -15.28 -19.37 -24.33
CA THR A 394 -14.75 -20.79 -24.18
C THR A 394 -13.44 -20.83 -23.31
N ARG A 395 -12.83 -21.94 -22.79
CA ARG A 395 -13.24 -23.11 -21.94
C ARG A 395 -11.98 -23.93 -21.46
N GLY A 396 -11.82 -24.32 -20.16
CA GLY A 396 -11.06 -25.55 -19.73
C GLY A 396 -10.00 -25.53 -18.57
N VAL A 397 -10.29 -26.27 -17.46
CA VAL A 397 -9.49 -27.27 -16.62
C VAL A 397 -7.96 -27.08 -16.33
N VAL A 398 -7.27 -27.52 -15.23
CA VAL A 398 -7.30 -28.71 -14.29
C VAL A 398 -6.81 -28.36 -12.83
N SER A 399 -6.52 -29.34 -11.93
CA SER A 399 -6.49 -29.31 -10.44
C SER A 399 -5.18 -29.69 -9.66
N GLY A 400 -5.09 -29.35 -8.35
CA GLY A 400 -4.16 -29.94 -7.33
C GLY A 400 -4.29 -29.34 -5.89
N PRO A 401 -4.04 -30.06 -4.75
CA PRO A 401 -4.75 -29.77 -3.48
C PRO A 401 -4.04 -28.99 -2.33
N CYS A 402 -4.84 -28.21 -1.61
CA CYS A 402 -4.74 -27.83 -0.17
C CYS A 402 -6.20 -27.65 0.33
N HIS A 403 -6.54 -27.92 1.59
CA HIS A 403 -7.94 -28.19 2.01
C HIS A 403 -8.85 -27.00 2.34
N THR A 404 -8.37 -25.76 2.21
CA THR A 404 -9.22 -24.55 2.27
C THR A 404 -8.79 -23.61 1.16
N ARG A 405 -9.76 -23.18 0.35
CA ARG A 405 -9.51 -22.64 -0.99
C ARG A 405 -10.40 -21.43 -1.27
N LEU A 406 -9.74 -20.28 -1.40
CA LEU A 406 -10.40 -19.03 -1.77
C LEU A 406 -10.25 -18.78 -3.27
N MET A 407 -11.34 -18.40 -3.90
CA MET A 407 -11.42 -17.86 -5.26
C MET A 407 -11.75 -16.38 -5.10
N THR A 408 -10.86 -15.47 -5.49
CA THR A 408 -10.95 -14.05 -5.10
C THR A 408 -10.87 -13.13 -6.30
N GLU A 409 -11.86 -12.26 -6.47
CA GLU A 409 -11.96 -11.39 -7.65
C GLU A 409 -12.59 -10.03 -7.37
N SER A 410 -12.04 -9.01 -8.02
CA SER A 410 -12.63 -7.69 -8.12
C SER A 410 -12.84 -7.29 -9.59
N GLY A 411 -13.94 -6.60 -9.90
CA GLY A 411 -14.15 -6.00 -11.21
C GLY A 411 -13.66 -4.55 -11.21
N VAL A 412 -12.62 -4.21 -11.99
CA VAL A 412 -12.03 -2.87 -12.08
C VAL A 412 -11.69 -2.52 -13.53
N GLU A 413 -12.02 -1.29 -13.92
CA GLU A 413 -11.74 -0.73 -15.23
C GLU A 413 -10.22 -0.57 -15.49
N ALA A 414 -9.73 -1.20 -16.56
CA ALA A 414 -8.41 -0.98 -17.12
C ALA A 414 -8.52 -0.82 -18.64
N GLY A 415 -8.66 0.43 -19.11
CA GLY A 415 -8.79 0.75 -20.52
C GLY A 415 -7.47 0.68 -21.27
N VAL A 416 -7.19 -0.43 -21.98
CA VAL A 416 -6.20 -0.45 -23.07
C VAL A 416 -6.80 -1.12 -24.30
N GLY A 417 -7.44 -0.31 -25.14
CA GLY A 417 -7.85 -0.74 -26.48
C GLY A 417 -6.64 -0.88 -27.39
N SER A 418 -6.38 -2.10 -27.90
CA SER A 418 -5.34 -2.35 -28.90
C SER A 418 -5.75 -1.72 -30.25
N GLY A 419 -5.27 -0.51 -30.57
CA GLY A 419 -5.82 0.21 -31.73
C GLY A 419 -5.06 1.38 -32.34
N ALA A 420 -3.84 1.73 -31.91
CA ALA A 420 -2.96 2.65 -32.65
C ALA A 420 -1.51 2.58 -32.15
N ARG A 421 -0.53 2.83 -33.03
CA ARG A 421 0.82 3.24 -32.59
C ARG A 421 0.75 4.71 -32.20
N GLY A 422 0.30 4.98 -30.98
CA GLY A 422 0.19 6.33 -30.43
C GLY A 422 1.57 6.96 -30.24
N VAL A 423 1.69 8.23 -30.62
CA VAL A 423 2.88 9.04 -30.37
C VAL A 423 3.03 9.22 -28.85
N TRP A 424 4.26 9.08 -28.33
CA TRP A 424 4.57 9.35 -26.93
C TRP A 424 4.11 10.78 -26.56
N PRO A 425 3.70 11.04 -25.30
CA PRO A 425 3.45 12.41 -24.86
C PRO A 425 4.67 13.28 -25.18
N PRO A 426 4.47 14.55 -25.60
CA PRO A 426 5.60 15.42 -25.89
C PRO A 426 6.50 15.49 -24.65
N PRO A 427 7.83 15.44 -24.81
CA PRO A 427 8.74 15.53 -23.68
C PRO A 427 8.42 16.79 -22.89
N VAL A 428 8.45 16.68 -21.56
CA VAL A 428 8.22 17.80 -20.64
C VAL A 428 9.08 18.99 -21.11
N PRO A 429 8.51 20.21 -21.26
CA PRO A 429 9.26 21.35 -21.77
C PRO A 429 10.57 21.55 -20.99
N PRO A 430 11.71 21.85 -21.64
CA PRO A 430 12.99 21.96 -20.97
C PRO A 430 13.01 22.88 -19.73
N GLY A 431 12.24 23.97 -19.76
CA GLY A 431 12.09 24.91 -18.63
C GLY A 431 11.23 24.42 -17.45
N ASN A 432 10.63 23.22 -17.54
CA ASN A 432 9.91 22.57 -16.45
C ASN A 432 10.75 21.49 -15.73
N TYR A 433 11.96 21.21 -16.22
CA TYR A 433 12.95 20.48 -15.43
C TYR A 433 13.74 21.47 -14.58
N ALA A 434 14.08 21.07 -13.35
CA ALA A 434 15.13 21.75 -12.61
C ALA A 434 16.43 21.75 -13.44
N PRO A 435 17.20 22.86 -13.46
CA PRO A 435 18.46 22.91 -14.20
C PRO A 435 19.38 21.80 -13.74
N LEU A 436 19.87 21.01 -14.70
CA LEU A 436 20.89 19.99 -14.45
C LEU A 436 22.24 20.69 -14.29
N TRP A 437 23.10 20.18 -13.40
CA TRP A 437 24.48 20.68 -13.36
C TRP A 437 25.19 20.41 -14.68
N ALA A 438 26.05 21.34 -15.07
CA ALA A 438 26.82 21.24 -16.30
C ALA A 438 28.03 20.30 -16.08
N ASP A 439 27.91 19.04 -16.50
CA ASP A 439 29.06 18.13 -16.64
C ASP A 439 29.83 18.45 -17.94
N GLU A 440 30.44 19.64 -17.99
CA GLU A 440 31.11 20.17 -19.20
C GLU A 440 32.38 19.38 -19.59
N GLY A 441 32.81 18.43 -18.77
CA GLY A 441 34.00 17.60 -18.99
C GLY A 441 33.75 16.09 -19.12
N GLY A 442 32.53 15.59 -18.86
CA GLY A 442 32.27 14.15 -18.76
C GLY A 442 33.00 13.49 -17.58
N ALA A 443 33.18 14.23 -16.48
CA ALA A 443 34.02 13.82 -15.35
C ALA A 443 33.47 12.59 -14.61
N ARG A 444 32.15 12.40 -14.65
CA ARG A 444 31.44 11.33 -13.95
C ARG A 444 31.27 10.10 -14.85
N GLN A 445 32.33 9.30 -14.97
CA GLN A 445 32.28 8.02 -15.68
C GLN A 445 31.33 7.03 -15.00
N ARG A 446 30.41 6.42 -15.76
CA ARG A 446 29.49 5.41 -15.21
C ARG A 446 30.27 4.15 -14.80
N PRO A 447 30.01 3.56 -13.61
CA PRO A 447 30.59 2.28 -13.24
C PRO A 447 30.31 1.19 -14.29
N PRO A 448 31.25 0.25 -14.51
CA PRO A 448 31.06 -0.81 -15.48
C PRO A 448 30.00 -1.81 -14.99
N LEU A 449 29.24 -2.39 -15.94
CA LEU A 449 28.19 -3.37 -15.64
C LEU A 449 28.74 -4.76 -15.30
N VAL A 450 30.00 -5.02 -15.64
CA VAL A 450 30.75 -6.24 -15.38
C VAL A 450 32.20 -5.86 -15.08
N GLY A 451 32.82 -6.53 -14.11
CA GLY A 451 34.17 -6.28 -13.66
C GLY A 451 34.52 -7.17 -12.47
N ASP A 452 35.76 -7.13 -12.00
CA ASP A 452 36.10 -7.79 -10.73
C ASP A 452 35.63 -6.99 -9.50
N GLU A 453 35.67 -7.59 -8.31
CA GLU A 453 35.17 -6.95 -7.07
C GLU A 453 35.88 -5.61 -6.78
N ARG A 454 37.18 -5.52 -7.05
CA ARG A 454 37.98 -4.31 -6.83
C ARG A 454 37.65 -3.25 -7.88
N GLU A 455 37.53 -3.65 -9.13
CA GLU A 455 37.13 -2.78 -10.24
C GLU A 455 35.76 -2.15 -9.98
N ILE A 456 34.78 -2.96 -9.57
CA ILE A 456 33.43 -2.49 -9.25
C ILE A 456 33.44 -1.53 -8.04
N LEU A 457 34.01 -1.94 -6.90
CA LEU A 457 34.04 -1.10 -5.70
C LEU A 457 34.80 0.22 -5.94
N THR A 458 35.91 0.19 -6.67
CA THR A 458 36.68 1.41 -7.00
C THR A 458 35.86 2.31 -7.91
N SER A 459 35.24 1.77 -8.97
CA SER A 459 34.46 2.54 -9.93
C SER A 459 33.23 3.21 -9.31
N TYR A 460 32.54 2.53 -8.39
CA TYR A 460 31.41 3.11 -7.66
C TYR A 460 31.86 4.22 -6.69
N LEU A 461 32.97 4.03 -5.98
CA LEU A 461 33.51 5.07 -5.10
C LEU A 461 33.97 6.31 -5.88
N GLU A 462 34.66 6.12 -7.01
CA GLU A 462 35.06 7.22 -7.90
C GLU A 462 33.86 7.95 -8.51
N TRP A 463 32.82 7.22 -8.95
CA TRP A 463 31.58 7.83 -9.43
C TRP A 463 30.93 8.71 -8.35
N HIS A 464 30.93 8.25 -7.11
CA HIS A 464 30.39 8.99 -5.97
C HIS A 464 31.24 10.21 -5.57
N ARG A 465 32.58 10.11 -5.60
CA ARG A 465 33.52 11.23 -5.42
C ARG A 465 33.32 12.30 -6.49
N ALA A 466 33.30 11.90 -7.77
CA ALA A 466 33.06 12.81 -8.89
C ALA A 466 31.66 13.47 -8.83
N THR A 467 30.64 12.74 -8.35
CA THR A 467 29.30 13.30 -8.12
C THR A 467 29.33 14.40 -7.04
N PHE A 468 30.07 14.20 -5.95
CA PHE A 468 30.20 15.20 -4.89
C PHE A 468 30.99 16.43 -5.36
N GLU A 469 32.07 16.23 -6.11
CA GLU A 469 32.86 17.33 -6.69
C GLU A 469 32.03 18.19 -7.66
N LEU A 470 31.22 17.57 -8.52
CA LEU A 470 30.28 18.27 -9.40
C LEU A 470 29.25 19.10 -8.59
N LYS A 471 28.78 18.60 -7.45
CA LYS A 471 27.87 19.34 -6.54
C LYS A 471 28.51 20.55 -5.88
N CYS A 472 29.83 20.59 -5.78
CA CYS A 472 30.56 21.76 -5.31
C CYS A 472 30.91 22.73 -6.46
N SER A 473 30.96 22.25 -7.70
CA SER A 473 31.31 23.06 -8.87
C SER A 473 30.24 24.09 -9.25
N GLY A 474 30.67 25.27 -9.73
CA GLY A 474 29.79 26.34 -10.19
C GLY A 474 29.05 27.11 -9.08
N VAL A 475 29.29 26.80 -7.81
CA VAL A 475 28.81 27.59 -6.67
C VAL A 475 29.84 28.67 -6.33
N PRO A 476 29.46 29.95 -6.17
CA PRO A 476 30.36 30.98 -5.66
C PRO A 476 30.89 30.62 -4.27
N ALA A 477 32.17 30.86 -4.00
CA ALA A 477 32.83 30.38 -2.77
C ALA A 477 32.13 30.87 -1.49
N GLU A 478 31.63 32.11 -1.48
CA GLU A 478 30.87 32.69 -0.37
C GLU A 478 29.58 31.93 -0.04
N ARG A 479 29.03 31.16 -0.99
CA ARG A 479 27.79 30.39 -0.82
C ARG A 479 28.01 28.95 -0.39
N LEU A 480 29.20 28.39 -0.58
CA LEU A 480 29.50 27.00 -0.17
C LEU A 480 29.36 26.79 1.36
N SER A 481 29.58 27.85 2.14
CA SER A 481 29.39 27.88 3.61
C SER A 481 27.94 28.15 4.05
N GLU A 482 26.99 28.42 3.15
CA GLU A 482 25.60 28.68 3.54
C GLU A 482 24.92 27.42 4.13
N ARG A 483 24.29 27.58 5.29
CA ARG A 483 23.47 26.57 5.96
C ARG A 483 22.03 26.64 5.44
N THR A 484 21.79 26.14 4.22
CA THR A 484 20.56 26.43 3.45
C THR A 484 19.31 25.63 3.87
N VAL A 485 19.41 24.70 4.81
CA VAL A 485 18.30 23.87 5.31
C VAL A 485 18.16 23.95 6.84
N PRO A 486 17.64 25.05 7.41
CA PRO A 486 17.37 25.12 8.85
C PRO A 486 16.40 24.02 9.31
N PRO A 487 16.58 23.41 10.50
CA PRO A 487 17.54 23.78 11.55
C PRO A 487 18.94 23.14 11.40
N SER A 488 19.26 22.47 10.30
CA SER A 488 20.56 21.81 10.12
C SER A 488 21.73 22.79 10.03
N SER A 489 22.87 22.43 10.63
CA SER A 489 24.15 23.15 10.51
C SER A 489 24.92 22.81 9.23
N MET A 490 24.43 21.88 8.40
CA MET A 490 25.12 21.39 7.21
C MET A 490 25.26 22.44 6.10
N SER A 491 26.44 22.48 5.49
CA SER A 491 26.79 23.28 4.31
C SER A 491 27.63 22.43 3.33
N LEU A 492 27.81 22.88 2.09
CA LEU A 492 28.67 22.16 1.12
C LEU A 492 30.14 22.18 1.57
N HIS A 493 30.59 23.31 2.14
CA HIS A 493 31.91 23.44 2.74
C HIS A 493 32.11 22.46 3.90
N GLY A 494 31.13 22.33 4.80
CA GLY A 494 31.21 21.36 5.89
C GLY A 494 31.24 19.91 5.39
N LEU A 495 30.49 19.60 4.34
CA LEU A 495 30.55 18.29 3.68
C LEU A 495 31.92 17.98 3.06
N MET A 496 32.66 18.97 2.54
CA MET A 496 34.03 18.77 2.06
C MET A 496 34.96 18.38 3.21
N ARG A 497 34.88 19.11 4.34
CA ARG A 497 35.66 18.85 5.56
C ARG A 497 35.35 17.46 6.13
N HIS A 498 34.06 17.14 6.24
CA HIS A 498 33.57 15.84 6.70
C HIS A 498 34.11 14.69 5.85
N LEU A 499 33.92 14.74 4.53
CA LEU A 499 34.35 13.67 3.64
C LEU A 499 35.89 13.56 3.59
N ALA A 500 36.64 14.66 3.74
CA ALA A 500 38.09 14.61 3.90
C ALA A 500 38.50 13.91 5.21
N GLY A 501 37.79 14.20 6.31
CA GLY A 501 37.95 13.52 7.59
C GLY A 501 37.65 12.01 7.50
N VAL A 502 36.56 11.65 6.84
CA VAL A 502 36.12 10.25 6.62
C VAL A 502 37.11 9.46 5.77
N GLU A 503 37.63 10.03 4.68
CA GLU A 503 38.73 9.44 3.89
C GLU A 503 39.97 9.18 4.75
N ARG A 504 40.40 10.20 5.53
CA ARG A 504 41.55 10.10 6.43
C ARG A 504 41.35 9.04 7.51
N TRP A 505 40.20 9.06 8.19
CA TRP A 505 39.85 8.15 9.28
C TRP A 505 39.95 6.68 8.85
N TRP A 506 39.34 6.35 7.70
CA TRP A 506 39.29 4.98 7.22
C TRP A 506 40.60 4.51 6.58
N PHE A 507 41.17 5.28 5.65
CA PHE A 507 42.32 4.81 4.88
C PHE A 507 43.66 5.07 5.59
N HIS A 508 43.91 6.28 6.10
CA HIS A 508 45.18 6.58 6.76
C HIS A 508 45.26 5.92 8.14
N LEU A 509 44.31 6.23 9.04
CA LEU A 509 44.42 5.82 10.44
C LEU A 509 44.09 4.33 10.62
N GLN A 510 42.91 3.89 10.17
CA GLN A 510 42.46 2.51 10.43
C GLN A 510 43.08 1.48 9.49
N PHE A 511 43.15 1.75 8.17
CA PHE A 511 43.72 0.79 7.23
C PHE A 511 45.26 0.77 7.24
N ALA A 512 45.91 1.92 7.01
CA ALA A 512 47.36 1.99 6.93
C ALA A 512 48.08 2.13 8.29
N GLY A 513 47.36 2.42 9.38
CA GLY A 513 47.95 2.59 10.71
C GLY A 513 48.77 3.88 10.86
N GLU A 514 48.54 4.87 10.01
CA GLU A 514 49.28 6.14 10.01
C GLU A 514 48.94 6.98 11.24
N ARG A 515 49.98 7.54 11.89
CA ARG A 515 49.82 8.43 13.05
C ARG A 515 49.71 9.88 12.60
N THR A 516 48.65 10.19 11.86
CA THR A 516 48.31 11.56 11.43
C THR A 516 47.08 12.06 12.21
N PRO A 517 47.02 13.32 12.64
CA PRO A 517 45.83 13.86 13.31
C PRO A 517 44.64 13.99 12.35
N MET A 518 43.42 13.95 12.91
CA MET A 518 42.20 14.34 12.20
C MET A 518 42.23 15.83 11.82
N LEU A 519 41.46 16.20 10.80
CA LEU A 519 41.50 17.54 10.19
C LEU A 519 40.64 18.56 10.95
N HIS A 520 39.35 18.28 11.09
CA HIS A 520 38.34 19.15 11.71
C HIS A 520 37.59 18.32 12.76
N TYR A 521 38.25 18.07 13.89
CA TYR A 521 37.74 17.27 14.99
C TYR A 521 38.51 17.60 16.27
N SER A 522 37.80 17.70 17.39
CA SER A 522 38.38 17.63 18.73
C SER A 522 37.47 16.86 19.69
N ASP A 523 38.00 16.38 20.81
CA ASP A 523 37.19 15.71 21.82
C ASP A 523 36.16 16.66 22.50
N GLU A 524 36.37 17.98 22.39
CA GLU A 524 35.46 19.03 22.88
C GLU A 524 34.38 19.41 21.84
N ASP A 525 34.66 19.21 20.56
CA ASP A 525 33.78 19.49 19.42
C ASP A 525 33.95 18.40 18.33
N PRO A 526 33.13 17.33 18.36
CA PRO A 526 33.17 16.25 17.37
C PRO A 526 32.64 16.62 15.99
N ASP A 527 31.78 17.64 15.89
CA ASP A 527 31.08 18.09 14.67
C ASP A 527 31.72 19.39 14.12
N GLN A 528 32.98 19.65 14.47
CA GLN A 528 33.76 20.84 14.12
C GLN A 528 33.84 21.09 12.60
N ASP A 529 33.75 20.02 11.80
CA ASP A 529 33.66 20.08 10.33
C ASP A 529 32.40 20.81 9.83
N PHE A 530 31.30 20.76 10.58
CA PHE A 530 30.06 21.49 10.29
C PHE A 530 29.88 22.76 11.11
N ASP A 531 30.33 22.76 12.38
CA ASP A 531 30.04 23.84 13.32
C ASP A 531 31.00 25.04 13.19
N ASP A 532 32.30 24.80 12.96
CA ASP A 532 33.29 25.83 12.59
C ASP A 532 33.60 25.80 11.08
N LEU A 533 32.96 26.71 10.35
CA LEU A 533 33.17 26.91 8.91
C LEU A 533 34.16 28.04 8.58
N ALA A 534 34.98 28.49 9.54
CA ALA A 534 36.04 29.46 9.28
C ALA A 534 37.13 28.87 8.36
N GLY A 535 37.51 29.60 7.32
CA GLY A 535 38.50 29.19 6.32
C GLY A 535 37.97 29.24 4.89
N ASP A 536 38.82 28.91 3.93
CA ASP A 536 38.51 28.95 2.50
C ASP A 536 37.90 27.61 2.01
N PRO A 537 36.69 27.60 1.41
CA PRO A 537 36.12 26.41 0.79
C PRO A 537 36.97 25.82 -0.34
N GLU A 538 37.77 26.62 -1.06
CA GLU A 538 38.68 26.11 -2.09
C GLU A 538 39.83 25.30 -1.48
N GLU A 539 40.34 25.73 -0.32
CA GLU A 539 41.33 24.98 0.46
C GLU A 539 40.74 23.67 0.99
N ALA A 540 39.53 23.70 1.54
CA ALA A 540 38.84 22.49 2.00
C ALA A 540 38.62 21.47 0.86
N LEU A 541 38.24 21.94 -0.34
CA LEU A 541 38.11 21.09 -1.53
C LEU A 541 39.47 20.52 -1.99
N ALA A 542 40.56 21.30 -1.89
CA ALA A 542 41.90 20.82 -2.21
C ALA A 542 42.38 19.73 -1.22
N VAL A 543 42.14 19.92 0.08
CA VAL A 543 42.45 18.92 1.11
C VAL A 543 41.64 17.63 0.90
N TRP A 544 40.35 17.74 0.56
CA TRP A 544 39.50 16.60 0.22
C TRP A 544 40.04 15.80 -0.98
N ARG A 545 40.43 16.49 -2.06
CA ARG A 545 41.07 15.86 -3.23
C ARG A 545 42.37 15.14 -2.86
N GLU A 546 43.19 15.71 -1.98
CA GLU A 546 44.43 15.08 -1.50
C GLU A 546 44.14 13.78 -0.72
N GLN A 547 43.13 13.78 0.15
CA GLN A 547 42.78 12.56 0.89
C GLN A 547 42.26 11.48 -0.07
N CYS A 548 41.41 11.84 -1.04
CA CYS A 548 40.97 10.91 -2.09
C CYS A 548 42.14 10.30 -2.88
N GLU A 549 43.14 11.11 -3.24
CA GLU A 549 44.36 10.66 -3.92
C GLU A 549 45.20 9.71 -3.05
N HIS A 550 45.28 9.96 -1.74
CA HIS A 550 45.95 9.04 -0.83
C HIS A 550 45.19 7.70 -0.73
N SER A 551 43.87 7.75 -0.55
CA SER A 551 42.99 6.58 -0.52
C SER A 551 43.10 5.73 -1.81
N ARG A 552 43.20 6.37 -2.99
CA ARG A 552 43.46 5.69 -4.27
C ARG A 552 44.78 4.91 -4.25
N ARG A 553 45.86 5.52 -3.73
CA ARG A 553 47.16 4.84 -3.60
C ARG A 553 47.11 3.65 -2.65
N ILE A 554 46.40 3.77 -1.53
CA ILE A 554 46.19 2.66 -0.59
C ILE A 554 45.42 1.51 -1.25
N VAL A 555 44.28 1.80 -1.89
CA VAL A 555 43.47 0.77 -2.57
C VAL A 555 44.30 0.07 -3.64
N ALA A 556 44.99 0.83 -4.50
CA ALA A 556 45.81 0.28 -5.57
C ALA A 556 47.03 -0.53 -5.07
N GLY A 557 47.63 -0.13 -3.94
CA GLY A 557 48.78 -0.81 -3.34
C GLY A 557 48.45 -2.04 -2.49
N ALA A 558 47.21 -2.18 -2.03
CA ALA A 558 46.81 -3.30 -1.17
C ALA A 558 46.79 -4.64 -1.92
N PRO A 559 47.37 -5.73 -1.37
CA PRO A 559 47.53 -7.01 -2.09
C PRO A 559 46.20 -7.72 -2.39
N SER A 560 45.17 -7.51 -1.56
CA SER A 560 43.80 -7.99 -1.77
C SER A 560 42.81 -7.07 -1.07
N LEU A 561 41.52 -7.23 -1.36
CA LEU A 561 40.45 -6.59 -0.60
C LEU A 561 40.24 -7.21 0.80
N ASP A 562 40.81 -8.40 1.02
CA ASP A 562 40.84 -9.11 2.31
C ASP A 562 42.00 -8.67 3.22
N ALA A 563 42.92 -7.82 2.73
CA ALA A 563 43.92 -7.18 3.58
C ALA A 563 43.21 -6.38 4.68
N THR A 564 43.75 -6.40 5.90
CA THR A 564 43.12 -5.81 7.09
C THR A 564 43.96 -4.72 7.73
N GLY A 565 43.31 -3.60 8.05
CA GLY A 565 43.77 -2.66 9.07
C GLY A 565 43.24 -3.03 10.46
N ILE A 566 43.24 -2.07 11.38
CA ILE A 566 42.72 -2.20 12.76
C ILE A 566 41.59 -1.20 12.96
N HIS A 567 40.43 -1.67 13.41
CA HIS A 567 39.28 -0.84 13.72
C HIS A 567 39.52 -0.08 15.03
N ALA A 568 39.47 1.25 14.99
CA ALA A 568 39.94 2.11 16.09
C ALA A 568 39.14 1.92 17.39
N ALA A 569 37.82 1.69 17.30
CA ALA A 569 36.95 1.60 18.47
C ALA A 569 36.94 0.21 19.15
N SER A 570 37.22 -0.87 18.41
CA SER A 570 37.17 -2.24 18.94
C SER A 570 38.52 -2.97 18.98
N GLY A 571 39.52 -2.49 18.23
CA GLY A 571 40.81 -3.16 18.06
C GLY A 571 40.79 -4.36 17.12
N ASP A 572 39.64 -4.70 16.53
CA ASP A 572 39.49 -5.85 15.64
C ASP A 572 40.07 -5.59 14.23
N PRO A 573 40.47 -6.65 13.49
CA PRO A 573 40.84 -6.49 12.09
C PRO A 573 39.68 -6.01 11.22
N VAL A 574 39.91 -4.98 10.40
CA VAL A 574 38.91 -4.45 9.45
C VAL A 574 39.43 -4.55 8.02
N SER A 575 38.71 -5.25 7.14
CA SER A 575 39.14 -5.50 5.76
C SER A 575 38.98 -4.28 4.86
N LEU A 576 39.86 -4.16 3.86
CA LEU A 576 39.76 -3.12 2.83
C LEU A 576 38.39 -3.16 2.12
N ARG A 577 37.85 -4.36 1.86
CA ARG A 577 36.49 -4.55 1.32
C ARG A 577 35.44 -3.83 2.16
N ARG A 578 35.45 -4.05 3.48
CA ARG A 578 34.49 -3.46 4.41
C ARG A 578 34.57 -1.94 4.38
N ILE A 579 35.80 -1.40 4.36
CA ILE A 579 36.10 0.03 4.27
C ILE A 579 35.58 0.62 2.96
N MET A 580 35.87 0.00 1.81
CA MET A 580 35.39 0.50 0.52
C MET A 580 33.85 0.53 0.45
N VAL A 581 33.17 -0.46 1.03
CA VAL A 581 31.70 -0.46 1.14
C VAL A 581 31.20 0.65 2.06
N ASP A 582 31.89 0.94 3.18
CA ASP A 582 31.56 2.09 4.04
C ASP A 582 31.70 3.40 3.27
N LEU A 583 32.84 3.67 2.63
CA LEU A 583 33.00 4.93 1.87
C LEU A 583 31.94 5.09 0.78
N ILE A 584 31.58 4.03 0.05
CA ILE A 584 30.49 4.11 -0.94
C ILE A 584 29.17 4.53 -0.28
N ALA A 585 28.83 3.98 0.89
CA ALA A 585 27.62 4.35 1.63
C ALA A 585 27.68 5.78 2.20
N GLU A 586 28.84 6.19 2.75
CA GLU A 586 29.11 7.56 3.23
C GLU A 586 28.88 8.58 2.11
N TYR A 587 29.57 8.43 0.98
CA TYR A 587 29.38 9.34 -0.14
C TYR A 587 27.98 9.26 -0.74
N ALA A 588 27.32 8.09 -0.80
CA ALA A 588 25.95 8.00 -1.30
C ALA A 588 24.98 8.84 -0.46
N ARG A 589 25.10 8.77 0.87
CA ARG A 589 24.32 9.57 1.82
C ARG A 589 24.60 11.07 1.67
N HIS A 590 25.87 11.47 1.72
CA HIS A 590 26.25 12.88 1.67
C HIS A 590 26.05 13.52 0.29
N ASN A 591 26.08 12.73 -0.78
CA ASN A 591 25.57 13.17 -2.08
C ASN A 591 24.10 13.58 -1.97
N GLY A 592 23.22 12.75 -1.40
CA GLY A 592 21.80 13.10 -1.23
C GLY A 592 21.58 14.38 -0.40
N HIS A 593 22.39 14.60 0.63
CA HIS A 593 22.37 15.88 1.38
C HIS A 593 22.81 17.07 0.52
N ALA A 594 23.87 16.92 -0.26
CA ALA A 594 24.37 17.97 -1.16
C ALA A 594 23.40 18.30 -2.31
N ASP A 595 22.52 17.37 -2.73
CA ASP A 595 21.40 17.68 -3.66
C ASP A 595 20.44 18.71 -3.03
N LEU A 596 19.99 18.47 -1.80
CA LEU A 596 19.08 19.37 -1.08
C LEU A 596 19.70 20.74 -0.81
N LEU A 597 21.01 20.77 -0.51
CA LEU A 597 21.75 22.02 -0.32
C LEU A 597 21.82 22.81 -1.64
N ARG A 598 22.15 22.16 -2.78
CA ARG A 598 22.18 22.82 -4.10
C ARG A 598 20.81 23.28 -4.56
N GLU A 599 19.78 22.44 -4.46
CA GLU A 599 18.40 22.81 -4.82
C GLU A 599 17.94 24.06 -4.05
N ARG A 600 18.33 24.21 -2.78
CA ARG A 600 18.08 25.44 -2.00
C ARG A 600 18.98 26.61 -2.36
N MET A 601 20.21 26.38 -2.79
CA MET A 601 21.15 27.44 -3.19
C MET A 601 20.79 28.06 -4.55
N ASP A 602 20.64 27.24 -5.59
CA ASP A 602 20.52 27.67 -6.98
C ASP A 602 19.43 26.94 -7.79
N GLY A 603 18.68 26.04 -7.16
CA GLY A 603 17.62 25.26 -7.82
C GLY A 603 18.13 24.14 -8.71
N ALA A 604 19.44 23.86 -8.75
CA ALA A 604 20.01 22.84 -9.62
C ALA A 604 20.02 21.45 -8.97
N THR A 605 19.61 20.42 -9.73
CA THR A 605 19.43 19.06 -9.23
C THR A 605 20.21 18.01 -10.02
N GLY A 606 20.53 16.90 -9.37
CA GLY A 606 21.26 15.78 -9.97
C GLY A 606 20.46 14.85 -10.86
N ARG A 607 21.20 14.00 -11.57
CA ARG A 607 20.72 12.77 -12.21
C ARG A 607 21.55 11.56 -11.77
#